data_AF-A0A0V0R8S5-F1
#
_entry.id   AF-A0A0V0R8S5-F1
#
_cell.length_a   1.000
_cell.length_b   1.000
_cell.length_c   1.000
_cell.angle_alpha   90.00
_cell.angle_beta   90.00
_cell.angle_gamma   90.00
#
_symmetry.space_group_name_H-M   'P 1'
#
loop_
_entity.id
_entity.type
_entity.pdbx_description
1 polymer ?
#
loop_
_entity_poly.entity_id
_entity_poly.type
_entity_poly.pdbx_seq_one_letter_code
_entity_poly.pdbx_strand_id
1 'polypeptide(L)'
;MDNKTKDNDNDGRQFCQKPRHNKEEFQYLNWIDDKQNILLCPNCLFQDNNPNNTKLYIKQILNLQENQSINNWPLGSSEQTQEIIEKWQKKSNQKEHFQKLKQQMINEVEKYFESKLSEIKTAILTKKKNCIQKLNDIFEKEMQFLNENNLQEIFDLKEIKKSLQSYYSNQSGIDELFKIQQDKKKKFIEENKIQEINAKLEKMTANLEKDKKDIIIVVVGWIR
;
A
#
# COMPACT_ATOMS: atom_id res chain seq x y z
N MET A 1 32.89 9.62 -77.68
CA MET A 1 31.79 10.49 -78.10
C MET A 1 30.50 9.72 -77.93
N ASP A 2 29.61 10.33 -77.17
CA ASP A 2 28.16 10.15 -77.12
C ASP A 2 27.56 8.97 -76.35
N ASN A 3 27.51 9.21 -75.03
CA ASN A 3 26.35 9.00 -74.15
C ASN A 3 25.00 8.95 -74.89
N LYS A 4 24.21 7.91 -74.64
CA LYS A 4 22.76 7.99 -74.42
C LYS A 4 22.31 6.89 -73.45
N THR A 5 22.48 7.12 -72.15
CA THR A 5 21.57 6.56 -71.15
C THR A 5 20.21 7.24 -71.33
N LYS A 6 19.18 6.43 -71.60
CA LYS A 6 17.78 6.84 -71.50
C LYS A 6 17.43 6.90 -70.02
N ASP A 7 17.42 8.10 -69.45
CA ASP A 7 16.80 8.33 -68.16
C ASP A 7 15.28 8.26 -68.34
N ASN A 8 14.69 7.16 -67.85
CA ASN A 8 13.26 7.02 -67.64
C ASN A 8 12.94 7.59 -66.26
N ASP A 9 12.91 8.92 -66.15
CA ASP A 9 12.35 9.61 -64.98
C ASP A 9 10.83 9.67 -65.11
N ASN A 10 10.15 8.68 -64.53
CA ASN A 10 8.70 8.72 -64.36
C ASN A 10 8.40 9.23 -62.94
N ASP A 11 8.50 10.54 -62.76
CA ASP A 11 8.48 11.27 -61.48
C ASP A 11 7.10 11.32 -60.77
N GLY A 12 6.18 10.38 -61.06
CA GLY A 12 4.88 10.22 -60.36
C GLY A 12 3.88 11.40 -60.42
N ARG A 13 4.28 12.57 -60.92
CA ARG A 13 3.49 13.81 -60.97
C ARG A 13 2.30 13.67 -61.91
N GLN A 14 1.12 14.00 -61.40
CA GLN A 14 -0.14 13.97 -62.16
C GLN A 14 -0.52 15.38 -62.62
N PHE A 15 -0.75 15.53 -63.91
CA PHE A 15 -1.05 16.82 -64.55
C PHE A 15 -2.54 16.95 -64.90
N CYS A 16 -3.01 18.20 -64.96
CA CYS A 16 -4.39 18.51 -65.29
C CYS A 16 -4.77 18.03 -66.71
N GLN A 17 -5.94 17.40 -66.84
CA GLN A 17 -6.42 16.88 -68.13
C GLN A 17 -7.29 17.88 -68.91
N LYS A 18 -7.56 19.07 -68.35
CA LYS A 18 -8.37 20.10 -69.02
C LYS A 18 -7.57 20.77 -70.16
N PRO A 19 -8.21 21.14 -71.27
CA PRO A 19 -7.54 21.84 -72.37
C PRO A 19 -6.80 23.08 -71.88
N ARG A 20 -5.56 23.29 -72.35
CA ARG A 20 -4.66 24.40 -71.98
C ARG A 20 -4.10 24.37 -70.55
N HIS A 21 -4.47 23.39 -69.71
CA HIS A 21 -3.92 23.23 -68.36
C HIS A 21 -2.96 22.04 -68.24
N ASN A 22 -2.68 21.34 -69.34
CA ASN A 22 -1.95 20.07 -69.40
C ASN A 22 -0.49 20.11 -68.93
N LYS A 23 0.07 21.30 -68.69
CA LYS A 23 1.40 21.48 -68.10
C LYS A 23 1.36 21.77 -66.59
N GLU A 24 0.16 21.95 -66.03
CA GLU A 24 -0.04 22.30 -64.64
C GLU A 24 -0.26 21.04 -63.79
N GLU A 25 0.54 20.89 -62.74
CA GLU A 25 0.39 19.80 -61.77
C GLU A 25 -0.85 20.05 -60.89
N PHE A 26 -1.52 18.98 -60.49
CA PHE A 26 -2.54 19.09 -59.45
C PHE A 26 -1.91 19.48 -58.11
N GLN A 27 -2.45 20.50 -57.46
CA GLN A 27 -1.93 21.04 -56.22
C GLN A 27 -2.90 20.90 -55.04
N TYR A 28 -4.21 20.86 -55.31
CA TYR A 28 -5.23 20.81 -54.28
C TYR A 28 -6.20 19.66 -54.49
N LEU A 29 -6.58 19.01 -53.39
CA LEU A 29 -7.75 18.15 -53.29
C LEU A 29 -8.95 19.05 -52.99
N ASN A 30 -10.03 18.90 -53.76
CA ASN A 30 -11.29 19.58 -53.51
C ASN A 30 -12.33 18.57 -53.02
N TRP A 31 -12.77 18.76 -51.78
CA TRP A 31 -13.68 17.88 -51.05
C TRP A 31 -15.13 18.27 -51.33
N ILE A 32 -15.53 18.02 -52.58
CA ILE A 32 -16.89 18.25 -53.09
C ILE A 32 -17.37 16.99 -53.81
N ASP A 33 -18.69 16.83 -53.92
CA ASP A 33 -19.31 15.71 -54.64
C ASP A 33 -19.33 15.95 -56.16
N ASP A 34 -18.16 16.25 -56.72
CA ASP A 34 -17.94 16.39 -58.16
C ASP A 34 -16.62 15.76 -58.58
N LYS A 35 -16.73 14.60 -59.22
CA LYS A 35 -15.60 13.81 -59.72
C LYS A 35 -14.69 14.61 -60.66
N GLN A 36 -15.21 15.57 -61.44
CA GLN A 36 -14.40 16.31 -62.41
C GLN A 36 -13.55 17.41 -61.76
N ASN A 37 -13.89 17.81 -60.54
CA ASN A 37 -13.25 18.91 -59.83
C ASN A 37 -12.58 18.48 -58.51
N ILE A 38 -12.52 17.17 -58.24
CA ILE A 38 -11.85 16.60 -57.06
C ILE A 38 -10.37 16.97 -56.96
N LEU A 39 -9.69 17.25 -58.07
CA LEU A 39 -8.31 17.74 -58.09
C LEU A 39 -8.22 19.07 -58.84
N LEU A 40 -7.54 20.04 -58.24
CA LEU A 40 -7.37 21.38 -58.80
C LEU A 40 -5.89 21.68 -59.03
N CYS A 41 -5.55 22.05 -60.27
CA CYS A 41 -4.31 22.75 -60.60
C CYS A 41 -4.50 24.27 -60.41
N PRO A 42 -3.43 25.10 -60.46
CA PRO A 42 -3.55 26.55 -60.26
C PRO A 42 -4.61 27.23 -61.13
N ASN A 43 -4.70 26.85 -62.41
CA ASN A 43 -5.70 27.42 -63.33
C ASN A 43 -7.13 26.94 -63.02
N CYS A 44 -7.30 25.67 -62.66
CA CYS A 44 -8.61 25.16 -62.22
C CYS A 44 -9.05 25.79 -60.90
N LEU A 45 -8.11 26.05 -59.99
CA LEU A 45 -8.37 26.70 -58.70
C LEU A 45 -8.87 28.14 -58.90
N PHE A 46 -8.26 28.88 -59.83
CA PHE A 46 -8.69 30.25 -60.14
C PHE A 46 -10.10 30.31 -60.75
N GLN A 47 -10.51 29.26 -61.44
CA GLN A 47 -11.84 29.13 -62.05
C GLN A 47 -12.87 28.48 -61.12
N ASP A 48 -12.44 28.01 -59.94
CA ASP A 48 -13.30 27.28 -59.01
C ASP A 48 -14.09 28.26 -58.13
N ASN A 49 -15.41 28.19 -58.22
CA ASN A 49 -16.32 29.01 -57.42
C ASN A 49 -16.68 28.37 -56.08
N ASN A 50 -16.17 27.17 -55.77
CA ASN A 50 -16.47 26.51 -54.52
C ASN A 50 -15.79 27.23 -53.34
N PRO A 51 -16.34 27.14 -52.12
CA PRO A 51 -15.72 27.69 -50.93
C PRO A 51 -14.27 27.20 -50.72
N ASN A 52 -13.44 27.99 -50.06
CA ASN A 52 -12.05 27.58 -49.76
C ASN A 52 -11.96 26.50 -48.67
N ASN A 53 -12.97 26.39 -47.80
CA ASN A 53 -13.02 25.38 -46.73
C ASN A 53 -13.30 23.95 -47.24
N THR A 54 -13.44 23.75 -48.55
CA THR A 54 -13.47 22.43 -49.21
C THR A 54 -12.11 22.05 -49.80
N LYS A 55 -11.07 22.88 -49.68
CA LYS A 55 -9.81 22.67 -50.39
C LYS A 55 -8.67 22.31 -49.44
N LEU A 56 -7.88 21.31 -49.80
CA LEU A 56 -6.64 20.94 -49.10
C LEU A 56 -5.47 20.86 -50.04
N TYR A 57 -4.31 21.36 -49.59
CA TYR A 57 -3.09 21.25 -50.37
C TYR A 57 -2.58 19.81 -50.38
N ILE A 58 -2.40 19.23 -51.56
CA ILE A 58 -2.05 17.81 -51.72
C ILE A 58 -0.73 17.49 -51.00
N LYS A 59 0.28 18.37 -51.08
CA LYS A 59 1.55 18.11 -50.41
C LYS A 59 1.42 18.10 -48.88
N GLN A 60 0.47 18.83 -48.29
CA GLN A 60 0.21 18.73 -46.85
C GLN A 60 -0.31 17.35 -46.46
N ILE A 61 -1.13 16.73 -47.33
CA ILE A 61 -1.64 15.37 -47.12
C ILE A 61 -0.53 14.35 -47.31
N LEU A 62 0.23 14.45 -48.41
CA LEU A 62 1.27 13.48 -48.75
C LEU A 62 2.47 13.52 -47.80
N ASN A 63 2.77 14.68 -47.20
CA ASN A 63 3.87 14.84 -46.25
C ASN A 63 3.44 14.68 -44.78
N LEU A 64 2.19 14.27 -44.51
CA LEU A 64 1.68 14.13 -43.16
C LEU A 64 2.37 12.94 -42.48
N GLN A 65 3.04 13.18 -41.35
CA GLN A 65 3.64 12.12 -40.56
C GLN A 65 2.59 11.40 -39.71
N GLU A 66 2.91 10.19 -39.25
CA GLU A 66 2.05 9.44 -38.33
C GLU A 66 1.75 10.29 -37.08
N ASN A 67 0.46 10.38 -36.71
CA ASN A 67 -0.08 11.19 -35.60
C ASN A 67 -0.10 12.72 -35.81
N GLN A 68 0.24 13.22 -37.00
CA GLN A 68 -0.06 14.60 -37.37
C GLN A 68 -1.50 14.73 -37.86
N SER A 69 -2.09 15.90 -37.64
CA SER A 69 -3.44 16.23 -38.11
C SER A 69 -3.38 17.46 -39.00
N ILE A 70 -4.27 17.51 -39.97
CA ILE A 70 -4.45 18.68 -40.83
C ILE A 70 -5.53 19.56 -40.19
N ASN A 71 -5.22 20.84 -40.01
CA ASN A 71 -6.19 21.81 -39.51
C ASN A 71 -7.41 21.85 -40.44
N ASN A 72 -8.62 21.93 -39.87
CA ASN A 72 -9.90 21.95 -40.58
C ASN A 72 -10.29 20.62 -41.28
N TRP A 73 -9.64 19.50 -40.94
CA TRP A 73 -10.08 18.17 -41.39
C TRP A 73 -11.01 17.50 -40.37
N PRO A 74 -12.17 16.95 -40.78
CA PRO A 74 -12.71 16.90 -42.15
C PRO A 74 -13.22 18.23 -42.71
N LEU A 75 -13.02 18.41 -44.03
CA LEU A 75 -13.46 19.59 -44.79
C LEU A 75 -14.99 19.67 -44.95
N GLY A 76 -15.51 20.87 -45.21
CA GLY A 76 -16.93 21.09 -45.53
C GLY A 76 -17.90 21.08 -44.34
N SER A 77 -17.38 21.08 -43.11
CA SER A 77 -18.18 21.14 -41.87
C SER A 77 -18.58 22.59 -41.53
N SER A 78 -19.78 22.80 -40.96
CA SER A 78 -20.15 24.12 -40.41
C SER A 78 -19.15 24.59 -39.35
N GLU A 79 -19.05 25.90 -39.08
CA GLU A 79 -18.15 26.45 -38.05
C GLU A 79 -18.34 25.76 -36.69
N GLN A 80 -19.61 25.55 -36.28
CA GLN A 80 -19.96 24.82 -35.06
C GLN A 80 -19.44 23.37 -35.07
N THR A 81 -19.52 22.70 -36.23
CA THR A 81 -19.03 21.33 -36.38
C THR A 81 -17.50 21.29 -36.37
N GLN A 82 -16.81 22.28 -36.95
CA GLN A 82 -15.35 22.40 -36.88
C GLN A 82 -14.86 22.59 -35.45
N GLU A 83 -15.54 23.43 -34.65
CA GLU A 83 -15.20 23.57 -33.23
C GLU A 83 -15.32 22.25 -32.45
N ILE A 84 -16.34 21.43 -32.76
CA ILE A 84 -16.54 20.12 -32.14
C ILE A 84 -15.41 19.16 -32.52
N ILE A 85 -15.03 19.14 -33.81
CA ILE A 85 -13.94 18.31 -34.33
C ILE A 85 -12.62 18.70 -33.66
N GLU A 86 -12.30 19.99 -33.56
CA GLU A 86 -11.09 20.46 -32.88
C GLU A 86 -11.08 20.05 -31.40
N LYS A 87 -12.22 20.16 -30.71
CA LYS A 87 -12.36 19.70 -29.32
C LYS A 87 -12.13 18.19 -29.22
N TRP A 88 -12.61 17.40 -30.18
CA TRP A 88 -12.40 15.95 -30.20
C TRP A 88 -10.95 15.57 -30.50
N GLN A 89 -10.30 16.22 -31.45
CA GLN A 89 -8.88 16.01 -31.74
C GLN A 89 -8.01 16.32 -30.51
N LYS A 90 -8.26 17.46 -29.84
CA LYS A 90 -7.59 17.82 -28.58
C LYS A 90 -7.80 16.76 -27.49
N LYS A 91 -9.02 16.25 -27.31
CA LYS A 91 -9.32 15.19 -26.34
C LYS A 91 -8.68 13.84 -26.70
N SER A 92 -8.66 13.48 -27.98
CA SER A 92 -8.04 12.25 -28.47
C SER A 92 -6.54 12.24 -28.16
N ASN A 93 -5.87 13.37 -28.42
CA ASN A 93 -4.44 13.55 -28.13
C ASN A 93 -4.13 13.49 -26.62
N GLN A 94 -5.13 13.67 -25.75
CA GLN A 94 -4.98 13.56 -24.30
C GLN A 94 -5.27 12.15 -23.76
N LYS A 95 -5.66 11.19 -24.60
CA LYS A 95 -6.02 9.83 -24.16
C LYS A 95 -4.89 9.14 -23.39
N GLU A 96 -3.66 9.26 -23.87
CA GLU A 96 -2.49 8.68 -23.20
C GLU A 96 -2.24 9.35 -21.83
N HIS A 97 -2.43 10.67 -21.74
CA HIS A 97 -2.33 11.40 -20.49
C HIS A 97 -3.35 10.90 -19.46
N PHE A 98 -4.61 10.70 -19.86
CA PHE A 98 -5.65 10.15 -18.97
C PHE A 98 -5.36 8.70 -18.55
N GLN A 99 -4.79 7.88 -19.42
CA GLN A 99 -4.37 6.52 -19.06
C GLN A 99 -3.25 6.52 -18.02
N LYS A 100 -2.23 7.38 -18.20
CA LYS A 100 -1.15 7.56 -17.21
C LYS A 100 -1.69 8.04 -15.88
N LEU A 101 -2.57 9.05 -15.90
CA LEU A 101 -3.20 9.59 -14.69
C LEU A 101 -4.01 8.51 -13.95
N LYS A 102 -4.82 7.72 -14.68
CA LYS A 102 -5.57 6.59 -14.11
C LYS A 102 -4.64 5.61 -13.40
N GLN A 103 -3.54 5.21 -14.06
CA GLN A 103 -2.61 4.25 -13.48
C GLN A 103 -1.90 4.82 -12.24
N GLN A 104 -1.54 6.11 -12.26
CA GLN A 104 -0.98 6.79 -11.10
C GLN A 104 -1.94 6.77 -9.91
N MET A 105 -3.21 7.11 -10.12
CA MET A 105 -4.23 7.08 -9.07
C MET A 105 -4.42 5.68 -8.48
N ILE A 106 -4.46 4.64 -9.33
CA ILE A 106 -4.56 3.23 -8.87
C ILE A 106 -3.35 2.89 -7.97
N ASN A 107 -2.14 3.21 -8.42
CA ASN A 107 -0.92 2.91 -7.66
C ASN A 107 -0.88 3.68 -6.32
N GLU A 108 -1.40 4.90 -6.26
CA GLU A 108 -1.50 5.66 -5.00
C GLU A 108 -2.47 5.02 -4.01
N VAL A 109 -3.62 4.53 -4.50
CA VAL A 109 -4.58 3.79 -3.67
C VAL A 109 -3.96 2.50 -3.14
N GLU A 110 -3.31 1.72 -4.00
CA GLU A 110 -2.63 0.48 -3.59
C GLU A 110 -1.58 0.74 -2.51
N LYS A 111 -0.69 1.71 -2.73
CA LYS A 111 0.34 2.11 -1.75
C LYS A 111 -0.26 2.53 -0.41
N TYR A 112 -1.37 3.27 -0.44
CA TYR A 112 -2.05 3.69 0.78
C TYR A 112 -2.52 2.47 1.60
N PHE A 113 -3.18 1.51 0.96
CA PHE A 113 -3.68 0.33 1.67
C PHE A 113 -2.55 -0.62 2.12
N GLU A 114 -1.48 -0.78 1.34
CA GLU A 114 -0.28 -1.52 1.75
C GLU A 114 0.36 -0.89 3.00
N SER A 115 0.48 0.44 3.03
CA SER A 115 0.99 1.17 4.19
C SER A 115 0.12 0.92 5.43
N LYS A 116 -1.22 0.98 5.28
CA LYS A 116 -2.15 0.70 6.39
C LYS A 116 -2.08 -0.73 6.90
N LEU A 117 -1.92 -1.71 6.01
CA LEU A 117 -1.70 -3.10 6.41
C LEU A 117 -0.41 -3.27 7.23
N SER A 118 0.67 -2.60 6.83
CA SER A 118 1.94 -2.61 7.56
C SER A 118 1.83 -1.97 8.96
N GLU A 119 1.14 -0.82 9.06
CA GLU A 119 0.85 -0.16 10.34
C GLU A 119 0.06 -1.09 11.28
N ILE A 120 -1.02 -1.70 10.78
CA ILE A 120 -1.87 -2.62 11.57
C ILE A 120 -1.06 -3.83 12.03
N LYS A 121 -0.28 -4.46 11.13
CA LYS A 121 0.57 -5.60 11.48
C LYS A 121 1.55 -5.24 12.59
N THR A 122 2.18 -4.07 12.49
CA THR A 122 3.14 -3.58 13.48
C THR A 122 2.47 -3.32 14.83
N ALA A 123 1.28 -2.71 14.82
CA ALA A 123 0.50 -2.47 16.03
C ALA A 123 0.13 -3.79 16.74
N ILE A 124 -0.31 -4.81 15.99
CA ILE A 124 -0.65 -6.13 16.52
C ILE A 124 0.59 -6.80 17.13
N LEU A 125 1.72 -6.79 16.43
CA LEU A 125 2.97 -7.40 16.92
C LEU A 125 3.46 -6.73 18.20
N THR A 126 3.43 -5.40 18.25
CA THR A 126 3.78 -4.62 19.45
C THR A 126 2.85 -4.96 20.61
N LYS A 127 1.53 -5.01 20.38
CA LYS A 127 0.57 -5.40 21.42
C LYS A 127 0.80 -6.81 21.92
N LYS A 128 1.01 -7.78 21.03
CA LYS A 128 1.37 -9.17 21.39
C LYS A 128 2.59 -9.19 22.30
N LYS A 129 3.67 -8.50 21.91
CA LYS A 129 4.90 -8.43 22.71
C LYS A 129 4.63 -7.84 24.09
N ASN A 130 3.86 -6.75 24.16
CA ASN A 130 3.52 -6.11 25.43
C ASN A 130 2.67 -7.01 26.33
N CYS A 131 1.71 -7.77 25.79
CA CYS A 131 0.94 -8.73 26.58
C CYS A 131 1.82 -9.85 27.14
N ILE A 132 2.74 -10.39 26.33
CA ILE A 132 3.69 -11.42 26.78
C ILE A 132 4.60 -10.85 27.87
N GLN A 133 5.13 -9.64 27.69
CA GLN A 133 5.97 -9.01 28.71
C GLN A 133 5.22 -8.84 30.04
N LYS A 134 3.98 -8.33 29.99
CA LYS A 134 3.15 -8.20 31.20
C LYS A 134 2.92 -9.54 31.90
N LEU A 135 2.71 -10.62 31.15
CA LEU A 135 2.60 -11.96 31.73
C LEU A 135 3.90 -12.39 32.41
N ASN A 136 5.05 -12.16 31.78
CA ASN A 136 6.34 -12.48 32.38
C ASN A 136 6.57 -11.68 33.67
N ASP A 137 6.31 -10.36 33.65
CA ASP A 137 6.47 -9.49 34.82
C ASP A 137 5.59 -9.95 35.99
N ILE A 138 4.39 -10.46 35.70
CA ILE A 138 3.48 -11.05 36.69
C ILE A 138 4.12 -12.28 37.35
N PHE A 139 4.58 -13.25 36.55
CA PHE A 139 5.16 -14.48 37.06
C PHE A 139 6.49 -14.24 37.77
N GLU A 140 7.32 -13.31 37.29
CA GLU A 140 8.56 -12.93 37.94
C GLU A 140 8.32 -12.35 39.33
N LYS A 141 7.33 -11.46 39.48
CA LYS A 141 6.95 -10.93 40.80
C LYS A 141 6.52 -12.04 41.76
N GLU A 142 5.77 -13.03 41.26
CA GLU A 142 5.31 -14.17 42.07
C GLU A 142 6.47 -15.05 42.53
N MET A 143 7.39 -15.36 41.62
CA MET A 143 8.61 -16.08 41.96
C MET A 143 9.49 -15.30 42.94
N GLN A 144 9.63 -13.98 42.75
CA GLN A 144 10.38 -13.13 43.67
C GLN A 144 9.78 -13.14 45.06
N PHE A 145 8.46 -12.99 45.19
CA PHE A 145 7.76 -13.04 46.47
C PHE A 145 7.97 -14.39 47.19
N LEU A 146 7.84 -15.50 46.46
CA LEU A 146 8.05 -16.85 47.00
C LEU A 146 9.49 -17.05 47.48
N ASN A 147 10.47 -16.55 46.73
CA ASN A 147 11.89 -16.62 47.08
C ASN A 147 12.23 -15.76 48.31
N GLU A 148 11.71 -14.54 48.38
CA GLU A 148 12.01 -13.59 49.47
C GLU A 148 11.43 -14.02 50.82
N ASN A 149 10.27 -14.68 50.83
CA ASN A 149 9.58 -15.04 52.06
C ASN A 149 9.87 -16.47 52.53
N ASN A 150 10.71 -17.22 51.81
CA ASN A 150 11.16 -18.60 52.10
C ASN A 150 10.10 -19.45 52.82
N LEU A 151 8.88 -19.50 52.26
CA LEU A 151 7.72 -20.12 52.93
C LEU A 151 7.95 -21.60 53.24
N GLN A 152 8.88 -22.26 52.55
CA GLN A 152 9.25 -23.65 52.83
C GLN A 152 9.92 -23.85 54.19
N GLU A 153 10.68 -22.86 54.68
CA GLU A 153 11.35 -22.93 55.98
C GLU A 153 10.35 -23.01 57.15
N ILE A 154 9.17 -22.39 56.97
CA ILE A 154 8.05 -22.43 57.90
C ILE A 154 7.55 -23.87 58.08
N PHE A 155 7.53 -24.67 57.01
CA PHE A 155 7.08 -26.06 57.03
C PHE A 155 8.21 -27.08 57.24
N ASP A 156 9.47 -26.65 57.41
CA ASP A 156 10.59 -27.58 57.61
C ASP A 156 10.56 -28.19 59.03
N LEU A 157 10.27 -29.49 59.09
CA LEU A 157 10.22 -30.27 60.32
C LEU A 157 11.48 -31.10 60.57
N LYS A 158 12.53 -31.00 59.74
CA LYS A 158 13.74 -31.84 59.83
C LYS A 158 14.38 -31.80 61.21
N GLU A 159 14.50 -30.62 61.80
CA GLU A 159 15.13 -30.40 63.11
C GLU A 159 14.32 -31.04 64.25
N ILE A 160 13.00 -30.82 64.27
CA ILE A 160 12.10 -31.47 65.24
C ILE A 160 12.09 -32.98 65.06
N LYS A 161 12.05 -33.47 63.82
CA LYS A 161 12.09 -34.90 63.51
C LYS A 161 13.37 -35.55 64.05
N LYS A 162 14.54 -34.93 63.82
CA LYS A 162 15.82 -35.40 64.38
C LYS A 162 15.80 -35.41 65.90
N SER A 163 15.34 -34.33 66.52
CA SER A 163 15.27 -34.22 67.98
C SER A 163 14.37 -35.30 68.60
N LEU A 164 13.21 -35.56 68.00
CA LEU A 164 12.31 -36.65 68.40
C LEU A 164 12.98 -38.01 68.26
N GLN A 165 13.68 -38.27 67.15
CA GLN A 165 14.39 -39.53 66.95
C GLN A 165 15.49 -39.75 68.00
N SER A 166 16.27 -38.72 68.32
CA SER A 166 17.28 -38.78 69.39
C SER A 166 16.66 -39.05 70.77
N TYR A 167 15.51 -38.43 71.07
CA TYR A 167 14.77 -38.68 72.31
C TYR A 167 14.29 -40.14 72.41
N TYR A 168 13.63 -40.67 71.36
CA TYR A 168 13.17 -42.07 71.34
C TYR A 168 14.32 -43.10 71.34
N SER A 169 15.52 -42.68 70.95
CA SER A 169 16.72 -43.53 70.95
C SER A 169 17.51 -43.42 72.27
N ASN A 170 16.99 -42.74 73.29
CA ASN A 170 17.67 -42.44 74.56
C ASN A 170 19.01 -41.69 74.41
N GLN A 171 19.20 -40.97 73.30
CA GLN A 171 20.41 -40.19 73.01
C GLN A 171 20.33 -38.75 73.53
N SER A 172 19.12 -38.25 73.78
CA SER A 172 18.86 -36.92 74.34
C SER A 172 17.73 -36.95 75.38
N GLY A 173 17.77 -36.01 76.32
CA GLY A 173 16.75 -35.84 77.35
C GLY A 173 15.53 -35.05 76.86
N ILE A 174 14.42 -35.13 77.60
CA ILE A 174 13.18 -34.39 77.31
C ILE A 174 13.39 -32.87 77.27
N ASP A 175 14.31 -32.35 78.10
CA ASP A 175 14.63 -30.93 78.18
C ASP A 175 15.23 -30.40 76.87
N GLU A 176 16.01 -31.22 76.18
CA GLU A 176 16.65 -30.87 74.91
C GLU A 176 15.61 -30.83 73.77
N LEU A 177 14.69 -31.79 73.73
CA LEU A 177 13.54 -31.78 72.84
C LEU A 177 12.64 -30.55 73.08
N PHE A 178 12.36 -30.24 74.35
CA PHE A 178 11.53 -29.11 74.73
C PHE A 178 12.17 -27.78 74.34
N LYS A 179 13.49 -27.64 74.49
CA LYS A 179 14.22 -26.45 74.07
C LYS A 179 14.16 -26.23 72.56
N ILE A 180 14.39 -27.28 71.76
CA ILE A 180 14.26 -27.22 70.30
C ILE A 180 12.83 -26.86 69.88
N GLN A 181 11.82 -27.43 70.55
CA GLN A 181 10.42 -27.06 70.33
C GLN A 181 10.16 -25.58 70.65
N GLN A 182 10.68 -25.07 71.77
CA GLN A 182 10.54 -23.66 72.15
C GLN A 182 11.24 -22.72 71.19
N ASP A 183 12.43 -23.08 70.69
CA ASP A 183 13.19 -22.25 69.76
C ASP A 183 12.50 -22.19 68.39
N LYS A 184 11.99 -23.33 67.90
CA LYS A 184 11.09 -23.37 66.72
C LYS A 184 9.83 -22.55 66.94
N LYS A 185 9.20 -22.68 68.11
CA LYS A 185 8.01 -21.91 68.48
C LYS A 185 8.30 -20.41 68.53
N LYS A 186 9.44 -19.95 69.05
CA LYS A 186 9.83 -18.53 69.06
C LYS A 186 10.10 -17.98 67.66
N LYS A 187 10.73 -18.78 66.77
CA LYS A 187 10.88 -18.43 65.35
C LYS A 187 9.52 -18.32 64.64
N PHE A 188 8.50 -19.02 65.12
CA PHE A 188 7.15 -19.05 64.53
C PHE A 188 6.19 -18.02 65.15
N ILE A 189 6.30 -17.76 66.46
CA ILE A 189 5.56 -16.75 67.23
C ILE A 189 6.27 -15.41 67.14
N GLU A 190 6.57 -15.01 65.91
CA GLU A 190 6.28 -13.64 65.54
C GLU A 190 4.97 -13.75 64.76
N GLU A 191 3.83 -13.89 65.47
CA GLU A 191 2.50 -13.96 64.86
C GLU A 191 2.28 -12.79 63.87
N ASN A 192 2.92 -11.65 64.15
CA ASN A 192 3.01 -10.50 63.26
C ASN A 192 3.65 -10.82 61.90
N LYS A 193 4.70 -11.65 61.82
CA LYS A 193 5.33 -12.01 60.53
C LYS A 193 4.42 -12.86 59.67
N ILE A 194 3.69 -13.82 60.23
CA ILE A 194 2.75 -14.65 59.46
C ILE A 194 1.57 -13.80 58.97
N GLN A 195 1.04 -12.92 59.82
CA GLN A 195 -0.01 -11.98 59.42
C GLN A 195 0.48 -10.98 58.35
N GLU A 196 1.70 -10.45 58.48
CA GLU A 196 2.31 -9.57 57.48
C GLU A 196 2.53 -10.28 56.14
N ILE A 197 3.03 -11.52 56.16
CA ILE A 197 3.19 -12.35 54.97
C ILE A 197 1.82 -12.59 54.32
N ASN A 198 0.80 -12.96 55.11
CA ASN A 198 -0.54 -13.20 54.59
C ASN A 198 -1.16 -11.93 53.96
N ALA A 199 -1.03 -10.77 54.62
CA ALA A 199 -1.51 -9.50 54.08
C ALA A 199 -0.80 -9.10 52.78
N LYS A 200 0.51 -9.35 52.67
CA LYS A 200 1.25 -9.15 51.42
C LYS A 200 0.78 -10.10 50.32
N LEU A 201 0.51 -11.35 50.67
CA LEU A 201 0.05 -12.40 49.76
C LEU A 201 -1.32 -12.04 49.19
N GLU A 202 -2.28 -11.65 50.04
CA GLU A 202 -3.62 -11.20 49.64
C GLU A 202 -3.57 -9.98 48.71
N LYS A 203 -2.77 -8.97 49.07
CA LYS A 203 -2.58 -7.77 48.23
C LYS A 203 -1.99 -8.12 46.87
N MET A 204 -1.03 -9.05 46.84
CA MET A 204 -0.45 -9.54 45.62
C MET A 204 -1.48 -10.30 44.76
N THR A 205 -2.27 -11.17 45.37
CA THR A 205 -3.30 -11.95 44.64
C THR A 205 -4.34 -11.03 44.01
N ALA A 206 -4.79 -10.00 44.74
CA ALA A 206 -5.74 -9.01 44.23
C ALA A 206 -5.17 -8.22 43.03
N ASN A 207 -3.91 -7.81 43.09
CA ASN A 207 -3.24 -7.13 41.97
C ASN A 207 -3.12 -8.06 40.75
N LEU A 208 -2.79 -9.34 40.97
CA LEU A 208 -2.69 -10.33 39.91
C LEU A 208 -4.03 -10.59 39.21
N GLU A 209 -5.13 -10.67 39.96
CA GLU A 209 -6.46 -10.83 39.38
C GLU A 209 -6.86 -9.62 38.52
N LYS A 210 -6.50 -8.41 38.96
CA LYS A 210 -6.71 -7.20 38.18
C LYS A 210 -5.90 -7.22 36.89
N ASP A 211 -4.60 -7.50 36.96
CA ASP A 211 -3.72 -7.54 35.81
C ASP A 211 -4.13 -8.64 34.80
N LYS A 212 -4.61 -9.80 35.29
CA LYS A 212 -5.19 -10.86 34.45
C LYS A 212 -6.43 -10.38 33.71
N LYS A 213 -7.36 -9.68 34.38
CA LYS A 213 -8.57 -9.13 33.74
C LYS A 213 -8.21 -8.12 32.66
N ASP A 214 -7.24 -7.24 32.91
CA ASP A 214 -6.80 -6.24 31.93
C ASP A 214 -6.20 -6.90 30.67
N ILE A 215 -5.44 -7.99 30.83
CA ILE A 215 -4.90 -8.76 29.69
C ILE A 215 -6.02 -9.43 28.90
N ILE A 216 -7.00 -10.05 29.59
CA ILE A 216 -8.14 -10.72 28.93
C ILE A 216 -8.99 -9.71 28.15
N ILE A 217 -9.26 -8.53 28.70
CA ILE A 217 -10.02 -7.47 28.01
C ILE A 217 -9.29 -7.04 26.73
N VAL A 218 -7.96 -6.88 26.78
CA VAL A 218 -7.16 -6.50 25.61
C VAL A 218 -7.19 -7.58 24.52
N VAL A 219 -7.20 -8.86 24.90
CA VAL A 219 -7.22 -9.98 23.93
C VAL A 219 -8.62 -10.21 23.35
N VAL A 220 -9.66 -10.18 24.19
CA VAL A 220 -11.04 -10.50 23.78
C VAL A 220 -11.73 -9.30 23.11
N GLY A 221 -11.43 -8.08 23.53
CA GLY A 221 -11.99 -6.85 22.97
C GLY A 221 -11.62 -6.58 21.50
N TRP A 222 -10.69 -7.34 20.92
CA TRP A 222 -10.30 -7.28 19.52
C TRP A 222 -10.88 -8.42 18.66
N ILE A 223 -11.49 -9.43 19.27
CA ILE A 223 -12.13 -10.56 18.57
C ILE A 223 -13.61 -10.24 18.23
N ARG A 224 -14.15 -9.13 18.77
CA ARG A 224 -15.48 -8.59 18.45
C ARG A 224 -15.35 -7.34 17.57
#